data_AF-A0A9E1Y6N0-F1
#
_entry.id   AF-A0A9E1Y6N0-F1
#
_cell.length_a   1.000
_cell.length_b   1.000
_cell.length_c   1.000
_cell.angle_alpha   90.00
_cell.angle_beta   90.00
_cell.angle_gamma   90.00
#
_symmetry.space_group_name_H-M   'P 1'
#
loop_
_entity.id
_entity.type
_entity.pdbx_description
1 polymer ?
#
loop_
_entity_poly.entity_id
_entity_poly.type
_entity_poly.pdbx_seq_one_letter_code
_entity_poly.pdbx_strand_id
1 'polypeptide(L)' 'MRKTYIISIAFFLLISCADYDVVIRNGMIYDGTGEKPYSGDVAINNDKIVKVSK' A
#
# COMPACT_ATOMS: atom_id res chain seq x y z
N MET A 1 17.83 31.21 -5.48
CA MET A 1 17.68 31.29 -4.02
C MET A 1 16.24 31.01 -3.57
N ARG A 2 15.23 31.90 -3.74
CA ARG A 2 13.85 31.64 -3.23
C ARG A 2 13.06 30.55 -3.97
N LYS A 3 13.23 30.42 -5.30
CA LYS A 3 12.53 29.41 -6.12
C LYS A 3 13.06 27.98 -5.92
N THR A 4 14.34 27.83 -5.62
CA THR A 4 14.97 26.52 -5.38
C THR A 4 14.43 25.85 -4.11
N TYR A 5 14.09 26.62 -3.07
CA TYR A 5 13.46 26.07 -1.86
C TYR A 5 12.03 25.56 -2.09
N ILE A 6 11.26 26.21 -2.97
CA ILE A 6 9.91 25.78 -3.34
C ILE A 6 9.95 24.45 -4.08
N ILE A 7 10.92 24.29 -5.00
CA ILE A 7 11.12 23.04 -5.74
C ILE A 7 11.51 21.90 -4.80
N SER A 8 12.40 22.14 -3.83
CA SER A 8 12.80 21.12 -2.86
C SER A 8 11.69 20.71 -1.88
N ILE A 9 10.82 21.64 -1.46
CA ILE A 9 9.65 21.32 -0.61
C ILE A 9 8.61 20.52 -1.40
N ALA A 10 8.35 20.91 -2.65
CA ALA A 10 7.45 20.18 -3.53
C ALA A 10 7.95 18.74 -3.79
N PHE A 11 9.27 18.56 -3.93
CA PHE A 11 9.86 17.22 -4.08
C PHE A 11 9.65 16.34 -2.85
N PHE A 12 9.75 16.91 -1.64
CA PHE A 12 9.54 16.17 -0.39
C PHE A 12 8.08 15.69 -0.21
N LEU A 13 7.10 16.43 -0.74
CA LEU A 13 5.68 16.03 -0.69
C LEU A 13 5.35 14.83 -1.60
N LEU A 14 6.20 14.52 -2.58
CA LEU A 14 5.96 13.42 -3.52
C LEU A 14 6.47 12.06 -3.02
N ILE A 15 7.16 12.00 -1.87
CA ILE A 15 7.82 10.78 -1.36
C ILE A 15 7.10 10.23 -0.12
N SER A 16 5.82 10.56 0.08
CA SER A 16 5.05 9.99 1.19
C SER A 16 4.83 8.49 0.97
N CYS A 17 5.13 7.69 1.99
CA CYS A 17 4.75 6.28 2.05
C CYS A 17 3.24 6.20 2.35
N ALA A 18 2.55 5.21 1.76
CA ALA A 18 1.16 4.95 2.07
C ALA A 18 1.06 4.18 3.39
N ASP A 19 0.33 4.73 4.35
CA ASP A 19 0.02 4.06 5.60
C ASP A 19 -1.26 3.22 5.44
N TYR A 20 -1.25 2.04 6.07
CA TYR A 20 -2.39 1.13 6.11
C TYR A 20 -2.78 0.83 7.55
N ASP A 21 -4.08 0.65 7.81
CA ASP A 21 -4.56 0.34 9.17
C ASP A 21 -4.11 -1.06 9.59
N VAL A 22 -4.23 -2.03 8.67
CA VAL A 22 -3.79 -3.40 8.89
C VAL A 22 -3.06 -3.92 7.65
N VAL A 23 -1.94 -4.60 7.88
CA VAL A 23 -1.24 -5.37 6.85
C VAL A 23 -1.02 -6.80 7.35
N ILE A 24 -1.63 -7.77 6.67
CA ILE A 24 -1.37 -9.21 6.86
C ILE A 24 -0.27 -9.59 5.88
N ARG A 25 0.89 -10.01 6.38
CA ARG A 25 2.08 -10.30 5.56
C ARG A 25 2.33 -11.79 5.41
N ASN A 26 2.83 -12.19 4.24
CA ASN A 26 3.25 -13.55 3.91
C ASN A 26 2.17 -14.61 4.20
N GLY A 27 0.90 -14.26 3.95
CA GLY A 27 -0.23 -15.15 4.17
C GLY A 27 -0.50 -16.05 2.98
N MET A 28 -1.18 -17.18 3.22
CA MET A 28 -1.83 -17.94 2.15
C MET A 28 -3.24 -17.40 1.95
N ILE A 29 -3.51 -16.82 0.78
CA ILE A 29 -4.74 -16.12 0.46
C ILE A 29 -5.74 -17.09 -0.16
N TYR A 30 -6.91 -17.16 0.46
CA TYR A 30 -8.10 -17.84 -0.04
C TYR A 30 -9.15 -16.76 -0.35
N ASP A 31 -9.36 -16.44 -1.63
CA ASP A 31 -10.19 -15.28 -2.05
C ASP A 31 -11.67 -15.63 -2.31
N GLY A 32 -12.05 -16.90 -2.14
CA GLY A 32 -13.42 -17.36 -2.31
C GLY A 32 -13.87 -17.60 -3.76
N THR A 33 -12.99 -17.44 -4.76
CA THR A 33 -13.30 -17.73 -6.17
C THR A 33 -13.38 -19.22 -6.49
N GLY A 34 -12.78 -20.07 -5.64
CA GLY A 34 -12.61 -21.50 -5.87
C GLY A 34 -11.29 -21.87 -6.56
N GLU A 35 -10.51 -20.88 -6.99
CA GLU A 35 -9.17 -21.09 -7.55
C GLU A 35 -8.16 -21.52 -6.48
N LYS A 36 -6.99 -21.98 -6.95
CA LYS A 36 -5.91 -22.42 -6.04
C LYS A 36 -5.42 -21.25 -5.16
N PRO A 37 -5.24 -21.46 -3.84
CA PRO A 37 -4.68 -20.44 -2.95
C PRO A 37 -3.28 -20.00 -3.36
N TYR A 38 -2.92 -18.76 -3.01
CA TYR A 38 -1.62 -18.18 -3.34
C TYR A 38 -1.01 -17.40 -2.17
N SER A 39 0.32 -17.37 -2.09
CA SER A 39 1.03 -16.53 -1.13
C SER A 39 0.91 -15.06 -1.50
N GLY A 40 0.80 -14.18 -0.50
CA GLY A 40 0.80 -12.74 -0.72
C GLY A 40 0.57 -11.94 0.55
N ASP A 41 0.46 -10.62 0.38
CA ASP A 41 0.07 -9.69 1.44
C ASP A 41 -1.30 -9.09 1.15
N VAL A 42 -2.01 -8.73 2.22
CA VAL A 42 -3.29 -8.03 2.15
C VAL A 42 -3.20 -6.77 3.00
N ALA A 43 -3.51 -5.62 2.38
CA ALA A 43 -3.59 -4.33 3.08
C ALA A 43 -5.04 -3.86 3.16
N ILE A 44 -5.43 -3.40 4.35
CA ILE A 44 -6.79 -2.99 4.70
C ILE A 44 -6.75 -1.56 5.21
N ASN A 45 -7.61 -0.71 4.65
CA ASN A 45 -7.88 0.64 5.17
C ASN A 45 -9.38 0.79 5.41
N ASN A 46 -9.73 1.26 6.60
CA ASN A 46 -11.08 1.33 7.13
C ASN A 46 -11.79 -0.02 6.99
N ASP A 47 -12.84 -0.07 6.19
CA ASP A 47 -13.71 -1.22 5.96
C ASP A 47 -13.38 -1.98 4.67
N LYS A 48 -12.26 -1.67 4.01
CA LYS A 48 -11.94 -2.18 2.66
C LYS A 48 -10.55 -2.79 2.56
N ILE A 49 -10.48 -3.88 1.81
CA ILE A 49 -9.23 -4.38 1.25
C ILE A 49 -8.83 -3.44 0.11
N VAL A 50 -7.73 -2.72 0.28
CA VAL A 50 -7.24 -1.73 -0.69
C VAL A 50 -6.13 -2.27 -1.57
N LYS A 51 -5.46 -3.34 -1.15
CA LYS A 51 -4.40 -3.99 -1.93
C LYS A 51 -4.27 -5.46 -1.59
N VAL A 52 -4.02 -6.25 -2.63
CA VAL A 52 -3.56 -7.63 -2.55
C VAL A 52 -2.28 -7.74 -3.39
N SER A 53 -1.19 -8.22 -2.80
CA SER A 53 0.05 -8.54 -3.53
C SER A 53 0.15 -10.06 -3.73
N LYS A 54 0.97 -10.46 -4.70
CA LYS A 54 1.30 -11.85 -5.01
C LYS A 54 2.82 -11.99 -5.01
#